data_AF-A0A9P7FQX1-F1
#
_entry.id   AF-A0A9P7FQX1-F1
#
_cell.length_a   1.000
_cell.length_b   1.000
_cell.length_c   1.000
_cell.angle_alpha   90.00
_cell.angle_beta   90.00
_cell.angle_gamma   90.00
#
_symmetry.space_group_name_H-M   'P 1'
#
loop_
_entity.id
_entity.type
_entity.pdbx_description
1 polymer ?
#
loop_
_entity_poly.entity_id
_entity_poly.type
_entity_poly.pdbx_seq_one_letter_code
_entity_poly.pdbx_strand_id
1 'polypeptide(L)'
;MLFLASTNIPRAFFDELGNGNPTVTSFQEIIDKELVDYLKTRARLQEETVEADENGDLRPPTRAEVSSFITFFEKDECVSTSSAISQRKLKLIQEKRRARLPETTLQAADTATPLPSFQGNLPPHQEVIDAFYDIKTTPYTSSFLSRIRGNVAPSASIIAIDWETTTPWMSLMSDIREHYVLS
;
A
#
# COMPACT_ATOMS: atom_id res chain seq x y z
N MET A 1 0.56 27.91 13.99
CA MET A 1 1.98 28.24 14.21
C MET A 1 2.79 26.96 14.16
N LEU A 2 3.49 26.68 13.05
CA LEU A 2 4.42 25.56 12.92
C LEU A 2 5.67 26.06 12.19
N PHE A 3 6.82 25.91 12.83
CA PHE A 3 8.12 26.33 12.32
C PHE A 3 8.58 25.40 11.18
N LEU A 4 8.73 25.93 9.98
CA LEU A 4 9.51 25.31 8.91
C LEU A 4 10.99 25.59 9.19
N ALA A 5 11.72 24.60 9.69
CA ALA A 5 13.17 24.66 9.77
C ALA A 5 13.75 24.61 8.34
N SER A 6 14.15 25.77 7.83
CA SER A 6 14.90 25.93 6.59
C SER A 6 16.29 25.30 6.78
N THR A 7 16.49 24.09 6.24
CA THR A 7 17.83 23.50 6.12
C THR A 7 18.56 24.24 5.01
N ASN A 8 19.27 25.29 5.42
CA ASN A 8 20.15 26.10 4.59
C ASN A 8 21.38 25.25 4.23
N ILE A 9 21.30 24.50 3.13
CA ILE A 9 22.46 23.78 2.59
C ILE A 9 23.38 24.84 1.98
N PRO A 10 24.59 25.07 2.51
CA PRO A 10 25.50 26.07 1.96
C PRO A 10 25.88 25.66 0.53
N ARG A 11 25.36 26.42 -0.43
CA ARG A 11 25.50 26.22 -1.88
C ARG A 11 26.90 26.59 -2.41
N ALA A 12 27.87 26.81 -1.52
CA ALA A 12 29.17 27.41 -1.83
C ALA A 12 30.32 26.40 -2.01
N PHE A 13 30.07 25.09 -1.99
CA PHE A 13 31.15 24.10 -2.04
C PHE A 13 31.62 23.71 -3.46
N PHE A 14 30.95 24.16 -4.54
CA PHE A 14 31.22 23.66 -5.90
C PHE A 14 31.84 24.65 -6.90
N ASP A 15 31.95 25.94 -6.57
CA ASP A 15 32.47 26.94 -7.52
C ASP A 15 34.00 27.13 -7.50
N GLU A 16 34.74 26.34 -6.70
CA GLU A 16 36.20 26.47 -6.51
C GLU A 16 37.05 25.43 -7.28
N LEU A 17 36.50 24.82 -8.34
CA LEU A 17 37.22 23.82 -9.16
C LEU A 17 37.81 24.37 -10.47
N GLY A 18 37.78 25.69 -10.68
CA GLY A 18 38.18 26.32 -11.94
C GLY A 18 39.68 26.62 -12.13
N ASN A 19 40.50 26.62 -11.08
CA ASN A 19 41.90 27.08 -11.18
C ASN A 19 42.91 26.07 -10.60
N GLY A 20 43.25 25.05 -11.41
CA GLY A 20 44.63 24.60 -11.64
C GLY A 20 45.59 24.38 -10.48
N ASN A 21 45.18 23.77 -9.36
CA ASN A 21 46.13 23.17 -8.41
C ASN A 21 46.21 21.64 -8.64
N PRO A 22 47.38 21.05 -8.90
CA PRO A 22 47.54 19.59 -9.09
C PRO A 22 47.41 18.78 -7.79
N THR A 23 47.06 19.41 -6.68
CA THR A 23 46.73 18.75 -5.40
C THR A 23 45.25 18.43 -5.28
N VAL A 24 44.44 18.67 -6.33
CA VAL A 24 43.06 18.19 -6.40
C VAL A 24 43.11 16.68 -6.51
N THR A 25 43.07 16.00 -5.35
CA THR A 25 42.74 14.58 -5.25
C THR A 25 41.55 14.34 -6.15
N SER A 26 41.70 13.42 -7.10
CA SER A 26 40.65 13.15 -8.07
C SER A 26 39.35 12.79 -7.34
N PHE A 27 38.20 13.18 -7.88
CA PHE A 27 36.90 12.82 -7.29
C PHE A 27 36.81 11.31 -6.98
N GLN A 28 37.43 10.49 -7.81
CA GLN A 28 37.54 9.05 -7.61
C GLN A 28 38.30 8.68 -6.34
N GLU A 29 39.45 9.32 -6.05
CA GLU A 29 40.21 9.06 -4.81
C GLU A 29 39.42 9.44 -3.55
N ILE A 30 38.67 10.55 -3.61
CA ILE A 30 37.80 10.97 -2.50
C ILE A 30 36.69 9.94 -2.30
N ILE A 31 36.02 9.53 -3.39
CA ILE A 31 35.00 8.49 -3.32
C ILE A 31 35.57 7.18 -2.81
N ASP A 32 36.69 6.70 -3.33
CA ASP A 32 37.26 5.40 -2.96
C ASP A 32 37.61 5.35 -1.48
N LYS A 33 38.07 6.47 -0.91
CA LYS A 33 38.32 6.61 0.53
C LYS A 33 37.03 6.54 1.35
N GLU A 34 36.02 7.33 0.99
CA GLU A 34 34.75 7.42 1.74
C GLU A 34 33.81 6.22 1.49
N LEU A 35 33.94 5.54 0.34
CA LEU A 35 33.10 4.43 -0.08
C LEU A 35 33.21 3.26 0.88
N VAL A 36 34.43 2.96 1.37
CA VAL A 36 34.65 1.86 2.30
C VAL A 36 33.88 2.09 3.60
N ASP A 37 33.97 3.30 4.15
CA ASP A 37 33.29 3.64 5.40
C ASP A 37 31.78 3.75 5.23
N TYR A 38 31.31 4.26 4.08
CA TYR A 38 29.91 4.21 3.70
C TYR A 38 29.37 2.77 3.63
N LEU A 39 30.09 1.86 2.97
CA LEU A 39 29.67 0.46 2.84
C LEU A 39 29.65 -0.26 4.19
N LYS A 40 30.63 -0.02 5.06
CA LYS A 40 30.65 -0.56 6.43
C LYS A 40 29.46 -0.04 7.24
N THR A 41 29.21 1.26 7.19
CA THR A 41 28.09 1.88 7.91
C THR A 41 26.76 1.33 7.41
N ARG A 42 26.61 1.19 6.09
CA ARG A 42 25.42 0.58 5.49
C ARG A 42 25.24 -0.87 5.91
N ALA A 43 26.30 -1.68 5.90
CA ALA A 43 26.24 -3.07 6.33
C ALA A 43 25.80 -3.19 7.79
N ARG A 44 26.37 -2.35 8.68
CA ARG A 44 25.98 -2.30 10.10
C ARG A 44 24.51 -1.93 10.27
N LEU A 45 24.04 -0.87 9.60
CA LEU A 45 22.62 -0.47 9.66
C LEU A 45 21.68 -1.54 9.12
N GLN A 46 22.12 -2.33 8.12
CA GLN A 46 21.34 -3.46 7.62
C GLN A 46 21.26 -4.57 8.65
N GLU A 47 22.37 -4.91 9.29
CA GLU A 47 22.45 -5.92 10.36
C GLU A 47 21.55 -5.54 11.57
N GLU A 48 21.50 -4.27 11.93
CA GLU A 48 20.59 -3.75 12.98
C GLU A 48 19.10 -3.95 12.65
N THR A 49 18.74 -4.14 11.37
CA THR A 49 17.35 -4.38 10.93
C THR A 49 17.04 -5.85 10.63
N VAL A 50 18.00 -6.74 10.86
CA VAL A 50 17.79 -8.18 10.70
C VAL A 50 17.00 -8.72 11.88
N GLU A 51 15.94 -9.46 11.57
CA GLU A 51 15.14 -10.23 12.52
C GLU A 51 15.37 -11.71 12.23
N ALA A 52 15.76 -12.48 13.24
CA ALA A 52 16.00 -13.91 13.08
C ALA A 52 14.66 -14.66 13.16
N ASP A 53 14.35 -15.42 12.10
CA ASP A 53 13.20 -16.32 12.01
C ASP A 53 13.66 -17.79 11.97
N GLU A 54 12.74 -18.75 12.14
CA GLU A 54 13.03 -20.19 12.05
C GLU A 54 13.66 -20.59 10.71
N ASN A 55 13.37 -19.82 9.66
CA ASN A 55 13.89 -20.02 8.30
C ASN A 55 15.15 -19.20 7.99
N GLY A 56 15.70 -18.49 8.98
CA GLY A 56 16.89 -17.66 8.87
C GLY A 56 16.60 -16.16 9.03
N ASP A 57 17.59 -15.36 8.64
CA ASP A 57 17.60 -13.92 8.87
C ASP A 57 16.70 -13.19 7.86
N LEU A 58 15.64 -12.56 8.35
CA LEU A 58 14.72 -11.73 7.59
C LEU A 58 15.09 -10.26 7.73
N ARG A 59 15.06 -9.52 6.63
CA ARG A 59 15.19 -8.06 6.67
C ARG A 59 14.30 -7.37 5.65
N PRO A 60 13.92 -6.10 5.90
CA PRO A 60 13.22 -5.30 4.91
C PRO A 60 14.07 -5.09 3.64
N PRO A 61 13.46 -5.13 2.44
CA PRO A 61 14.18 -4.87 1.20
C PRO A 61 14.53 -3.38 1.07
N THR A 62 15.77 -3.13 0.62
CA THR A 62 16.27 -1.78 0.35
C THR A 62 15.55 -1.14 -0.84
N ARG A 63 15.71 0.17 -1.03
CA ARG A 63 15.09 0.89 -2.16
C ARG A 63 15.54 0.33 -3.52
N ALA A 64 16.83 0.03 -3.64
CA ALA A 64 17.40 -0.53 -4.87
C ALA A 64 16.87 -1.94 -5.14
N GLU A 65 16.77 -2.78 -4.10
CA GLU A 65 16.22 -4.13 -4.20
C GLU A 65 14.75 -4.11 -4.60
N VAL A 66 13.93 -3.25 -3.98
CA VAL A 66 12.51 -3.11 -4.36
C VAL A 66 12.39 -2.70 -5.83
N SER A 67 13.20 -1.75 -6.31
CA SER A 67 13.17 -1.37 -7.73
C SER A 67 13.60 -2.51 -8.65
N SER A 68 14.66 -3.26 -8.30
CA SER A 68 15.11 -4.38 -9.13
C SER A 68 14.05 -5.48 -9.17
N PHE A 69 13.40 -5.80 -8.05
CA PHE A 69 12.33 -6.80 -8.02
C PHE A 69 11.12 -6.38 -8.86
N ILE A 70 10.71 -5.12 -8.81
CA ILE A 70 9.62 -4.63 -9.66
C ILE A 70 9.97 -4.81 -11.14
N THR A 71 11.19 -4.41 -11.56
CA THR A 71 11.63 -4.59 -12.95
C THR A 71 11.78 -6.04 -13.35
N PHE A 72 12.10 -6.93 -12.40
CA PHE A 72 12.17 -8.37 -12.63
C PHE A 72 10.77 -8.95 -12.87
N PHE A 73 9.80 -8.64 -12.00
CA PHE A 73 8.41 -9.08 -12.16
C PHE A 73 7.72 -8.50 -13.39
N GLU A 74 8.15 -7.34 -13.89
CA GLU A 74 7.60 -6.77 -15.12
C GLU A 74 8.09 -7.46 -16.40
N LYS A 75 9.23 -8.16 -16.33
CA LYS A 75 9.77 -8.94 -17.45
C LYS A 75 9.25 -10.38 -17.48
N ASP A 76 8.70 -10.86 -16.36
CA ASP A 76 8.22 -12.22 -16.24
C ASP A 76 6.78 -12.33 -16.80
N GLU A 77 6.59 -13.03 -17.90
CA GLU A 77 5.29 -13.17 -18.57
C GLU A 77 4.34 -14.13 -17.83
N CYS A 78 4.87 -14.99 -16.94
CA CYS A 78 4.08 -16.00 -16.25
C CYS A 78 3.73 -15.53 -14.83
N VAL A 79 2.54 -14.96 -14.68
CA VAL A 79 2.09 -14.38 -13.40
C VAL A 79 1.41 -15.43 -12.52
N SER A 80 2.20 -16.08 -11.66
CA SER A 80 1.65 -16.79 -10.50
C SER A 80 0.90 -15.80 -9.59
N THR A 81 -0.16 -16.26 -8.92
CA THR A 81 -0.93 -15.40 -7.99
C THR A 81 -0.06 -14.86 -6.86
N SER A 82 0.88 -15.68 -6.36
CA SER A 82 1.84 -15.27 -5.33
C SER A 82 2.81 -14.20 -5.83
N SER A 83 3.25 -14.29 -7.09
CA SER A 83 4.12 -13.27 -7.70
C SER A 83 3.36 -11.96 -7.94
N ALA A 84 2.10 -12.02 -8.39
CA ALA A 84 1.24 -10.84 -8.54
C ALA A 84 1.05 -10.10 -7.20
N ILE A 85 0.75 -10.83 -6.13
CA ILE A 85 0.57 -10.25 -4.79
C ILE A 85 1.89 -9.62 -4.32
N SER A 86 3.01 -10.31 -4.51
CA SER A 86 4.34 -9.81 -4.13
C SER A 86 4.68 -8.53 -4.89
N GLN A 87 4.50 -8.52 -6.20
CA GLN A 87 4.70 -7.34 -7.05
C GLN A 87 3.81 -6.18 -6.60
N ARG A 88 2.52 -6.43 -6.32
CA ARG A 88 1.60 -5.39 -5.86
C ARG A 88 2.00 -4.83 -4.50
N LYS A 89 2.45 -5.67 -3.57
CA LYS A 89 2.97 -5.25 -2.26
C LYS A 89 4.24 -4.39 -2.42
N LEU A 90 5.17 -4.78 -3.28
CA LEU A 90 6.38 -4.00 -3.57
C LEU A 90 6.06 -2.62 -4.16
N LYS A 91 5.13 -2.54 -5.12
CA LYS A 91 4.65 -1.26 -5.68
C LYS A 91 4.00 -0.39 -4.59
N LEU A 92 3.21 -0.98 -3.70
CA LEU A 92 2.61 -0.26 -2.57
C LEU A 92 3.65 0.27 -1.59
N ILE A 93 4.70 -0.50 -1.28
CA ILE A 93 5.83 -0.03 -0.45
C ILE A 93 6.53 1.16 -1.10
N GLN A 94 6.76 1.10 -2.42
CA GLN A 94 7.36 2.21 -3.17
C GLN A 94 6.52 3.48 -3.07
N GLU A 95 5.22 3.39 -3.26
CA GLU A 95 4.31 4.54 -3.18
C GLU A 95 4.18 5.09 -1.75
N LYS A 96 4.10 4.23 -0.73
CA LYS A 96 4.11 4.66 0.68
C LYS A 96 5.37 5.47 1.02
N ARG A 97 6.53 5.01 0.56
CA ARG A 97 7.81 5.71 0.76
C ARG A 97 7.84 7.06 0.04
N ARG A 98 7.30 7.14 -1.19
CA ARG A 98 7.17 8.41 -1.94
C ARG A 98 6.26 9.40 -1.23
N ALA A 99 5.15 8.93 -0.70
CA ALA A 99 4.18 9.71 0.06
C ALA A 99 4.64 10.05 1.49
N ARG A 100 5.81 9.55 1.93
CA ARG A 100 6.33 9.70 3.31
C ARG A 100 5.33 9.26 4.39
N LEU A 101 4.53 8.25 4.07
CA LEU A 101 3.59 7.69 5.04
C LEU A 101 4.36 6.92 6.11
N PRO A 102 3.98 7.06 7.39
CA PRO A 102 4.59 6.29 8.47
C PRO A 102 4.37 4.80 8.21
N GLU A 103 5.41 4.01 8.51
CA GLU A 103 5.33 2.57 8.41
C GLU A 103 4.35 2.05 9.46
N THR A 104 3.33 1.30 9.02
CA THR A 104 2.34 0.73 9.92
C THR A 104 2.95 -0.52 10.54
N THR A 105 3.58 -0.38 11.69
CA THR A 105 3.98 -1.52 12.52
C THR A 105 2.71 -2.15 13.10
N LEU A 106 2.25 -3.22 12.45
CA LEU A 106 1.20 -4.06 13.02
C LEU A 106 1.85 -4.90 14.11
N GLN A 107 1.78 -4.44 15.34
CA GLN A 107 2.07 -5.30 16.48
C GLN A 107 0.91 -6.28 16.64
N ALA A 108 1.16 -7.55 16.36
CA ALA A 108 0.23 -8.59 16.72
C ALA A 108 0.09 -8.57 18.25
N ALA A 109 -1.13 -8.52 18.76
CA ALA A 109 -1.34 -8.66 20.19
C ALA A 109 -0.93 -10.07 20.61
N ASP A 110 -0.15 -10.19 21.69
CA ASP A 110 0.35 -11.46 22.24
C ASP A 110 -0.78 -12.44 22.59
N THR A 111 -1.99 -11.92 22.77
CA THR A 111 -3.19 -12.72 23.06
C THR A 111 -4.27 -12.37 22.05
N ALA A 112 -4.46 -13.26 21.07
CA ALA A 112 -5.63 -13.20 20.21
C ALA A 112 -6.87 -13.45 21.08
N THR A 113 -7.62 -12.40 21.41
CA THR A 113 -8.92 -12.56 22.05
C THR A 113 -9.85 -13.11 20.99
N PRO A 114 -10.34 -14.36 21.11
CA PRO A 114 -11.31 -14.88 20.15
C PRO A 114 -12.50 -13.93 20.17
N LEU A 115 -12.90 -13.46 18.99
CA LEU A 115 -14.15 -12.71 18.87
C LEU A 115 -15.27 -13.56 19.48
N PRO A 116 -16.16 -12.98 20.29
CA PRO A 116 -17.27 -13.72 20.86
C PRO A 116 -17.99 -14.43 19.70
N SER A 117 -18.17 -15.74 19.83
CA SER A 117 -18.88 -16.51 18.82
C SER A 117 -20.25 -15.88 18.63
N PHE A 118 -20.59 -15.56 17.39
CA PHE A 118 -21.84 -14.89 17.07
C PHE A 118 -22.99 -15.79 17.52
N GLN A 119 -23.64 -15.47 18.63
CA GLN A 119 -24.84 -16.15 19.09
C GLN A 119 -26.02 -15.62 18.29
N GLY A 120 -26.21 -16.15 17.08
CA GLY A 120 -27.23 -15.67 16.16
C GLY A 120 -27.92 -16.80 15.41
N ASN A 121 -28.55 -17.73 16.12
CA ASN A 121 -29.54 -18.65 15.54
C ASN A 121 -30.96 -18.04 15.63
N LEU A 122 -31.08 -16.72 15.47
CA LEU A 122 -32.38 -16.14 15.18
C LEU A 122 -32.62 -16.33 13.69
N PRO A 123 -33.67 -17.08 13.28
CA PRO A 123 -33.99 -17.18 11.87
C PRO A 123 -34.20 -15.76 11.31
N PRO A 124 -33.61 -15.44 10.14
CA PRO A 124 -33.79 -14.13 9.54
C PRO A 124 -35.29 -13.83 9.39
N HIS A 125 -35.68 -12.58 9.68
CA HIS A 125 -37.08 -12.16 9.61
C HIS A 125 -37.61 -12.45 8.20
N GLN A 126 -38.72 -13.17 8.09
CA GLN A 126 -39.22 -13.67 6.80
C GLN A 126 -39.48 -12.52 5.81
N GLU A 127 -39.94 -11.37 6.29
CA GLU A 127 -40.16 -10.18 5.46
C GLU A 127 -38.88 -9.68 4.77
N VAL A 128 -37.71 -9.83 5.40
CA VAL A 128 -36.43 -9.44 4.82
C VAL A 128 -36.03 -10.42 3.72
N ILE A 129 -36.26 -11.71 3.94
CA ILE A 129 -36.00 -12.76 2.94
C ILE A 129 -36.91 -12.55 1.72
N ASP A 130 -38.20 -12.29 1.95
CA ASP A 130 -39.18 -12.05 0.91
C ASP A 130 -38.83 -10.77 0.13
N ALA A 131 -38.44 -9.69 0.82
CA ALA A 131 -37.97 -8.46 0.19
C ALA A 131 -36.71 -8.69 -0.66
N PHE A 132 -35.78 -9.55 -0.23
CA PHE A 132 -34.60 -9.91 -1.02
C PHE A 132 -34.96 -10.71 -2.28
N TYR A 133 -35.92 -11.63 -2.19
CA TYR A 133 -36.40 -12.39 -3.35
C TYR A 133 -37.23 -11.53 -4.32
N ASP A 134 -37.84 -10.46 -3.84
CA ASP A 134 -38.56 -9.49 -4.67
C ASP A 134 -37.64 -8.56 -5.48
N ILE A 135 -36.36 -8.44 -5.11
CA ILE A 135 -35.35 -7.70 -5.90
C ILE A 135 -34.92 -8.57 -7.10
N LYS A 136 -35.74 -8.59 -8.15
CA LYS A 136 -35.46 -9.34 -9.38
C LYS A 136 -34.37 -8.71 -10.24
N THR A 137 -34.34 -7.38 -10.32
CA THR A 137 -33.34 -6.60 -11.07
C THR A 137 -33.19 -5.22 -10.44
N THR A 138 -31.98 -4.68 -10.39
CA THR A 138 -31.77 -3.26 -10.08
C THR A 138 -32.14 -2.44 -11.32
N PRO A 139 -33.11 -1.52 -11.26
CA PRO A 139 -33.50 -0.74 -12.43
C PRO A 139 -32.33 0.12 -12.92
N TYR A 140 -32.05 0.07 -14.23
CA TYR A 140 -30.90 0.73 -14.86
C TYR A 140 -30.81 2.23 -14.54
N THR A 141 -31.95 2.89 -14.37
CA THR A 141 -32.06 4.31 -14.01
C THR A 141 -31.36 4.65 -12.69
N SER A 142 -31.31 3.70 -11.75
CA SER A 142 -30.61 3.81 -10.47
C SER A 142 -29.18 3.25 -10.49
N SER A 143 -28.76 2.66 -11.62
CA SER A 143 -27.43 2.10 -11.77
C SER A 143 -26.38 3.19 -12.06
N PHE A 144 -25.16 2.93 -11.62
CA PHE A 144 -23.99 3.81 -11.84
C PHE A 144 -23.75 4.12 -13.32
N LEU A 145 -24.04 3.18 -14.22
CA LEU A 145 -23.94 3.36 -15.67
C LEU A 145 -24.84 4.47 -16.20
N SER A 146 -26.05 4.63 -15.65
CA SER A 146 -26.96 5.73 -16.00
C SER A 146 -26.43 7.09 -15.54
N ARG A 147 -25.72 7.13 -14.40
CA ARG A 147 -25.10 8.38 -13.90
C ARG A 147 -23.91 8.81 -14.76
N ILE A 148 -23.11 7.86 -15.24
CA ILE A 148 -21.94 8.14 -16.08
C ILE A 148 -22.34 8.45 -17.53
N ARG A 149 -23.29 7.70 -18.10
CA ARG A 149 -23.63 7.80 -19.53
C ARG A 149 -24.90 8.59 -19.83
N GLY A 150 -25.57 9.11 -18.79
CA GLY A 150 -26.94 9.57 -18.90
C GLY A 150 -27.90 8.40 -19.11
N ASN A 151 -29.20 8.71 -19.22
CA ASN A 151 -30.30 7.74 -19.30
C ASN A 151 -30.36 6.97 -20.64
N VAL A 152 -29.19 6.73 -21.27
CA VAL A 152 -29.03 5.99 -22.52
C VAL A 152 -28.84 4.52 -22.18
N ALA A 153 -29.66 3.64 -22.76
CA ALA A 153 -29.62 2.20 -22.50
C ALA A 153 -28.23 1.60 -22.77
N PRO A 154 -27.71 0.73 -21.89
CA PRO A 154 -26.36 0.20 -22.04
C PRO A 154 -26.32 -0.88 -23.13
N SER A 155 -25.27 -0.89 -23.94
CA SER A 155 -24.94 -2.04 -24.79
C SER A 155 -24.47 -3.21 -23.90
N ALA A 156 -24.98 -4.41 -24.17
CA ALA A 156 -24.96 -5.61 -23.31
C ALA A 156 -23.58 -6.18 -22.87
N SER A 157 -22.46 -5.49 -23.06
CA SER A 157 -21.11 -6.04 -22.90
C SER A 157 -20.25 -5.41 -21.80
N ILE A 158 -20.76 -4.44 -21.03
CA ILE A 158 -19.95 -3.71 -20.05
C ILE A 158 -20.46 -4.01 -18.63
N ILE A 159 -19.78 -4.92 -17.94
CA ILE A 159 -19.93 -5.13 -16.50
C ILE A 159 -18.93 -4.22 -15.82
N ALA A 160 -19.38 -3.08 -15.30
CA ALA A 160 -18.58 -2.19 -14.46
C ALA A 160 -18.95 -2.42 -12.99
N ILE A 161 -17.97 -2.80 -12.17
CA ILE A 161 -18.11 -2.95 -10.72
C ILE A 161 -17.73 -1.61 -10.09
N ASP A 162 -18.71 -0.91 -9.54
CA ASP A 162 -18.53 0.36 -8.84
C ASP A 162 -18.28 0.13 -7.34
N TRP A 163 -17.26 0.77 -6.78
CA TRP A 163 -16.88 0.69 -5.37
C TRP A 163 -17.49 1.81 -4.52
N GLU A 164 -18.15 2.80 -5.14
CA GLU A 164 -18.83 3.91 -4.44
C GLU A 164 -20.34 3.72 -4.32
N THR A 165 -20.94 2.81 -5.07
CA THR A 165 -22.35 2.47 -4.91
C THR A 165 -22.53 1.66 -3.63
N THR A 166 -23.13 2.26 -2.61
CA THR A 166 -23.65 1.54 -1.44
C THR A 166 -24.70 0.56 -1.93
N THR A 167 -24.30 -0.70 -2.05
CA THR A 167 -25.23 -1.76 -2.42
C THR A 167 -26.31 -1.88 -1.34
N PRO A 168 -27.51 -2.40 -1.66
CA PRO A 168 -28.51 -2.68 -0.63
C PRO A 168 -27.95 -3.51 0.53
N TRP A 169 -26.98 -4.39 0.26
CA TRP A 169 -26.23 -5.12 1.27
C TRP A 169 -25.34 -4.23 2.16
N MET A 170 -24.64 -3.25 1.58
CA MET A 170 -23.86 -2.28 2.35
C MET A 170 -24.74 -1.38 3.22
N SER A 171 -25.94 -1.00 2.74
CA SER A 171 -26.93 -0.27 3.54
C SER A 171 -27.44 -1.13 4.70
N LEU A 172 -27.83 -2.39 4.42
CA LEU A 172 -28.25 -3.32 5.45
C LEU A 172 -27.17 -3.54 6.52
N MET A 173 -25.90 -3.66 6.11
CA MET A 173 -24.77 -3.80 7.04
C MET A 173 -24.52 -2.53 7.86
N SER A 174 -24.88 -1.35 7.34
CA SER A 174 -24.88 -0.10 8.10
C SER A 174 -25.99 -0.10 9.14
N ASP A 175 -27.21 -0.45 8.75
CA ASP A 175 -28.39 -0.47 9.63
C ASP A 175 -28.22 -1.48 10.77
N ILE A 176 -27.69 -2.68 10.46
CA ILE A 176 -27.33 -3.69 11.47
C ILE A 176 -26.30 -3.11 12.44
N ARG A 177 -25.25 -2.47 11.93
CA ARG A 177 -24.21 -1.88 12.77
C ARG A 177 -24.78 -0.79 13.68
N GLU A 178 -25.65 0.07 13.18
CA GLU A 178 -26.30 1.12 13.95
C GLU A 178 -27.24 0.55 15.04
N HIS A 179 -27.98 -0.51 14.73
CA HIS A 179 -28.87 -1.17 15.68
C HIS A 179 -28.11 -1.76 16.87
N TYR A 180 -26.96 -2.43 16.64
CA TYR A 180 -26.14 -3.03 17.69
C TYR A 180 -25.21 -2.05 18.41
N VAL A 181 -25.03 -0.83 17.90
CA VAL A 181 -24.26 0.23 18.61
C VAL A 181 -25.13 0.96 19.64
N LEU A 182 -26.45 0.97 19.45
CA LEU A 182 -27.42 1.66 20.31
C LEU A 182 -28.18 0.72 21.28
N SER A 183 -27.87 -0.58 21.27
CA SER A 183 -28.42 -1.59 22.19
C SER A 183 -27.34 -2.15 23.10
#